data_AF-A0A957MBK6-F1
#
_entry.id   AF-A0A957MBK6-F1
#
_cell.length_a   1.000
_cell.length_b   1.000
_cell.length_c   1.000
_cell.angle_alpha   90.00
_cell.angle_beta   90.00
_cell.angle_gamma   90.00
#
_symmetry.space_group_name_H-M   'P 1'
#
loop_
_entity.id
_entity.type
_entity.pdbx_description
1 polymer ?
#
loop_
_entity_poly.entity_id
_entity_poly.type
_entity_poly.pdbx_seq_one_letter_code
_entity_poly.pdbx_strand_id
1 'polypeptide(L)' 'MPSLSIIVPARNEARNLPGLLSSLRDLCYPGNVEVIVVDDGSTDDTACT' A
#
# COMPACT_ATOMS: atom_id res chain seq x y z
N MET A 1 -16.07 10.65 -10.59
CA MET A 1 -15.91 10.23 -9.18
C MET A 1 -14.78 11.05 -8.55
N PRO A 2 -14.74 11.23 -7.21
CA PRO A 2 -13.64 11.97 -6.58
C PRO A 2 -12.32 11.20 -6.67
N SER A 3 -11.21 11.85 -6.32
CA SER A 3 -9.95 11.16 -6.07
C SER A 3 -9.99 10.42 -4.74
N LEU A 4 -9.32 9.27 -4.66
CA LEU A 4 -9.19 8.45 -3.47
C LEU A 4 -7.72 8.32 -3.07
N SER A 5 -7.41 8.63 -1.81
CA SER A 5 -6.08 8.45 -1.23
C SER A 5 -6.14 7.34 -0.18
N ILE A 6 -5.33 6.29 -0.36
CA ILE A 6 -5.25 5.14 0.55
C ILE A 6 -3.93 5.21 1.30
N ILE A 7 -3.99 5.39 2.61
CA ILE A 7 -2.80 5.42 3.47
C ILE A 7 -2.63 4.05 4.13
N VAL A 8 -1.47 3.42 3.94
CA VAL A 8 -1.15 2.10 4.47
C VAL A 8 0.01 2.25 5.45
N PRO A 9 -0.22 2.19 6.77
CA PRO A 9 0.86 2.05 7.73
C PRO A 9 1.46 0.64 7.61
N ALA A 10 2.79 0.56 7.53
CA ALA A 10 3.52 -0.69 7.41
C ALA A 10 4.62 -0.76 8.46
N ARG A 11 4.70 -1.89 9.18
CA ARG A 11 5.82 -2.21 10.08
C ARG A 11 6.05 -3.70 10.08
N ASN A 12 7.21 -4.14 9.58
CA ASN A 12 7.55 -5.55 9.43
C ASN A 12 6.53 -6.35 8.59
N GLU A 13 6.05 -5.75 7.50
CA GLU A 13 5.03 -6.28 6.58
C GLU A 13 5.63 -6.81 5.27
N ALA A 14 6.92 -7.09 5.18
CA ALA A 14 7.60 -7.54 3.95
C ALA A 14 6.92 -8.74 3.26
N ARG A 15 6.22 -9.58 4.03
CA ARG A 15 5.49 -10.75 3.51
C ARG A 15 4.07 -10.45 3.03
N ASN A 16 3.41 -9.43 3.58
CA ASN A 16 1.98 -9.17 3.34
C ASN A 16 1.76 -7.96 2.43
N LEU A 17 2.63 -6.94 2.55
CA LEU A 17 2.58 -5.72 1.78
C LEU A 17 2.52 -5.95 0.25
N PRO A 18 3.27 -6.88 -0.37
CA PRO A 18 3.21 -7.03 -1.83
C PRO A 18 1.85 -7.59 -2.29
N GLY A 19 1.24 -8.49 -1.50
CA GLY A 19 -0.09 -9.02 -1.78
C GLY A 19 -1.20 -7.97 -1.62
N LEU A 20 -1.08 -7.11 -0.60
CA LEU A 20 -1.97 -5.97 -0.41
C LEU A 20 -1.87 -4.98 -1.58
N LEU A 21 -0.65 -4.57 -1.96
CA LEU A 21 -0.43 -3.64 -3.06
C LEU A 21 -0.94 -4.20 -4.39
N SER A 22 -0.77 -5.50 -4.63
CA SER A 22 -1.34 -6.19 -5.80
C SER A 22 -2.88 -6.11 -5.80
N SER A 23 -3.52 -6.35 -4.65
CA SER A 23 -4.97 -6.27 -4.52
C SER A 23 -5.50 -4.83 -4.69
N LEU A 24 -4.77 -3.84 -4.18
CA LEU A 24 -5.12 -2.42 -4.34
C LEU A 24 -4.98 -1.96 -5.79
N ARG A 25 -4.01 -2.50 -6.53
CA ARG A 25 -3.83 -2.23 -7.96
C ARG A 25 -5.00 -2.72 -8.81
N ASP A 26 -5.66 -3.79 -8.38
CA ASP A 26 -6.81 -4.39 -9.07
C ASP A 26 -8.17 -3.75 -8.68
N LEU A 27 -8.17 -2.68 -7.87
CA LEU A 27 -9.39 -1.98 -7.51
C LEU A 27 -10.07 -1.40 -8.75
N CYS A 28 -11.32 -1.84 -8.99
CA CYS A 28 -12.18 -1.24 -10.00
C CYS A 28 -12.83 0.05 -9.46
N TYR A 29 -12.02 1.10 -9.26
CA TYR A 29 -12.47 2.43 -8.86
C TYR A 29 -12.36 3.40 -10.05
N PRO A 30 -13.47 3.96 -10.57
CA PRO A 30 -13.44 4.80 -11.78
C PRO A 30 -12.91 6.24 -11.55
N GLY A 31 -12.41 6.57 -10.35
CA GLY A 31 -11.69 7.83 -10.08
C GLY A 31 -10.17 7.62 -10.00
N ASN A 32 -9.41 8.70 -9.79
CA ASN A 32 -7.97 8.56 -9.56
C ASN A 32 -7.70 7.96 -8.17
N VAL A 33 -6.76 7.02 -8.09
CA VAL A 33 -6.36 6.37 -6.83
C VAL A 33 -4.87 6.61 -6.60
N GLU A 34 -4.52 7.06 -5.41
CA GLU A 34 -3.14 7.06 -4.92
C GLU A 34 -3.03 6.17 -3.68
N VAL A 35 -1.90 5.46 -3.58
CA VAL A 35 -1.57 4.62 -2.43
C VAL A 35 -0.28 5.14 -1.81
N ILE A 36 -0.34 5.49 -0.53
CA ILE A 36 0.77 6.04 0.24
C ILE A 36 1.11 5.05 1.34
N VAL A 37 2.25 4.38 1.22
CA VAL A 37 2.76 3.48 2.25
C VAL A 37 3.63 4.28 3.22
N VAL A 38 3.36 4.16 4.51
CA VAL A 38 4.12 4.82 5.58
C VAL A 38 4.81 3.73 6.40
N ASP A 39 6.13 3.64 6.27
CA ASP A 39 6.94 2.73 7.07
C ASP A 39 7.18 3.32 8.48
N ASP A 40 6.85 2.56 9.52
CA ASP A 40 7.05 2.93 10.94
C ASP A 40 8.28 2.23 11.54
N GLY A 41 9.43 2.38 10.86
CA GLY A 41 10.71 1.87 11.35
C GLY A 41 10.80 0.34 11.29
N SER A 42 10.48 -0.24 10.13
CA SER A 42 10.63 -1.67 9.92
C SER A 42 12.09 -2.11 10.07
N THR A 43 12.28 -3.32 10.57
CA THR A 43 13.58 -3.97 10.71
C THR A 43 13.78 -5.12 9.71
N ASP A 44 12.84 -5.28 8.78
CA ASP A 44 12.87 -6.23 7.68
C ASP A 44 12.78 -5.51 6.32
N ASP A 45 12.58 -6.27 5.25
CA ASP A 45 12.54 -5.76 3.87
C ASP A 45 11.22 -5.06 3.50
N THR A 46 10.41 -4.59 4.47
CA THR A 46 9.12 -3.92 4.21
C THR A 46 9.26 -2.76 3.23
N ALA A 47 10.30 -1.93 3.37
CA ALA A 47 10.53 -0.80 2.48
C ALA A 47 11.17 -1.17 1.12
N CYS A 48 11.68 -2.40 0.99
CA CYS A 48 12.31 -2.92 -0.23
C CYS A 48 11.39 -3.86 -1.04
N THR A 49 10.16 -4.03 -0.57
CA THR A 49 9.15 -4.93 -1.12
C THR A 49 8.52 -4.40 -2.42
#